data_AF-A0A937BBB2-F1
#
_entry.id   AF-A0A937BBB2-F1
#
_cell.length_a   1.000
_cell.length_b   1.000
_cell.length_c   1.000
_cell.angle_alpha   90.00
_cell.angle_beta   90.00
_cell.angle_gamma   90.00
#
_symmetry.space_group_name_H-M   'P 1'
#
loop_
_entity.id
_entity.type
_entity.pdbx_description
1 polymer ?
#
loop_
_entity_poly.entity_id
_entity_poly.type
_entity_poly.pdbx_seq_one_letter_code
_entity_poly.pdbx_strand_id
1 'polypeptide(L)'
;MKPLFKQYILPLIVLTAGTIACNSSKHEGTTTETSAGTEAHGGEDHVHTYACPMHPEMQGHEGEKCNKCGMPLEHMDHVPVAGNYMMEIKPSSEMIKAGVSVDLSLTPKNKDNMSLPVPLDVEHEKKIHLIAVSEDLSWFDHIHPEYQSDGSYLVKETFPNGGKYLLYADYKPTGSTHQLEKTEIQVEGKTMVSANYKETKASATSGTYTVTLKPDGGRFLSNQEIHFDGQFTKGGKRFDVNGLQSYLGAKGHMVGIQTSSKTYVHLHPEVENDILHFHATFAEAGMYRAWLQFIADDQLHTVDFTIMVEQGEPGKEMM
;
A
#
# COMPACT_ATOMS: atom_id res chain seq x y z
N MET A 1 32.08 44.28 -15.95
CA MET A 1 31.74 45.08 -17.14
C MET A 1 30.77 44.28 -18.00
N LYS A 2 29.58 44.86 -18.22
CA LYS A 2 28.46 44.49 -19.12
C LYS A 2 27.77 43.10 -18.95
N PRO A 3 26.52 43.07 -18.46
CA PRO A 3 25.61 41.94 -18.61
C PRO A 3 24.81 42.03 -19.93
N LEU A 4 24.49 40.87 -20.51
CA LEU A 4 23.63 40.76 -21.70
C LEU A 4 22.17 40.54 -21.27
N PHE A 5 21.36 41.56 -21.54
CA PHE A 5 19.90 41.55 -21.53
C PHE A 5 19.36 40.49 -22.50
N LYS A 6 18.37 39.69 -22.09
CA LYS A 6 17.47 39.04 -23.03
C LYS A 6 16.02 39.28 -22.61
N GLN A 7 15.28 39.86 -23.55
CA GLN A 7 13.96 40.46 -23.42
C GLN A 7 12.86 39.42 -23.16
N TYR A 8 11.94 39.81 -22.28
CA TYR A 8 10.59 39.25 -22.15
C TYR A 8 9.76 39.61 -23.39
N ILE A 9 9.05 38.63 -23.95
CA ILE A 9 7.90 38.85 -24.83
C ILE A 9 6.75 37.98 -24.30
N LEU A 10 5.77 38.64 -23.67
CA LEU A 10 4.41 38.14 -23.49
C LEU A 10 3.64 38.28 -24.82
N PRO A 11 2.73 37.35 -25.13
CA PRO A 11 1.53 37.68 -25.88
C PRO A 11 0.27 37.64 -25.01
N LEU A 12 -0.62 38.54 -25.40
CA LEU A 12 -1.85 39.01 -24.79
C LEU A 12 -3.05 38.12 -25.17
N ILE A 13 -3.89 37.79 -24.18
CA ILE A 13 -5.38 37.72 -24.17
C ILE A 13 -6.12 37.08 -25.37
N VAL A 14 -6.97 36.07 -25.09
CA VAL A 14 -8.42 36.12 -25.39
C VAL A 14 -9.20 35.36 -24.31
N LEU A 15 -10.04 36.09 -23.57
CA LEU A 15 -11.05 35.59 -22.64
C LEU A 15 -12.40 35.62 -23.39
N THR A 16 -13.06 34.47 -23.57
CA THR A 16 -14.46 34.43 -24.02
C THR A 16 -15.33 33.83 -22.93
N ALA A 17 -16.13 34.70 -22.31
CA ALA A 17 -17.23 34.34 -21.43
C ALA A 17 -18.44 33.92 -22.28
N GLY A 18 -19.03 32.77 -21.95
CA GLY A 18 -20.33 32.35 -22.47
C GLY A 18 -21.21 31.92 -21.30
N THR A 19 -22.18 32.77 -20.94
CA THR A 19 -23.25 32.49 -19.98
C THR A 19 -24.56 32.28 -20.72
N ILE A 20 -25.21 31.13 -20.57
CA ILE A 20 -26.65 30.90 -20.87
C ILE A 20 -27.13 29.87 -19.82
N ALA A 21 -27.71 30.32 -18.72
CA ALA A 21 -29.15 30.58 -18.48
C ALA A 21 -29.88 29.35 -17.90
N CYS A 22 -30.28 29.48 -16.64
CA CYS A 22 -31.21 28.61 -15.94
C CYS A 22 -32.59 28.65 -16.60
N ASN A 23 -33.30 27.52 -16.63
CA ASN A 23 -34.76 27.53 -16.59
C ASN A 23 -35.27 26.43 -15.68
N SER A 24 -35.83 26.86 -14.56
CA SER A 24 -36.52 26.08 -13.54
C SER A 24 -38.02 26.11 -13.83
N SER A 25 -38.64 24.94 -14.01
CA SER A 25 -40.10 24.80 -13.91
C SER A 25 -40.43 23.84 -12.77
N LYS A 26 -40.88 24.42 -11.65
CA LYS A 26 -41.68 23.73 -10.63
C LYS A 26 -43.01 23.31 -11.25
N HIS A 27 -43.45 22.09 -10.98
CA HIS A 27 -44.87 21.76 -10.95
C HIS A 27 -45.13 20.80 -9.79
N GLU A 28 -45.87 21.28 -8.79
CA GLU A 28 -46.60 20.47 -7.82
C GLU A 28 -47.82 19.86 -8.52
N GLY A 29 -48.20 18.63 -8.12
CA GLY A 29 -49.40 17.96 -8.62
C GLY A 29 -49.51 16.48 -8.24
N THR A 30 -49.90 16.24 -6.99
CA THR A 30 -50.83 15.20 -6.49
C THR A 30 -50.94 13.84 -7.21
N THR A 31 -50.59 12.81 -6.43
CA THR A 31 -51.02 11.40 -6.43
C THR A 31 -52.16 10.98 -7.38
N THR A 32 -51.90 9.94 -8.17
CA THR A 32 -52.91 8.94 -8.56
C THR A 32 -52.22 7.59 -8.77
N GLU A 33 -52.62 6.60 -7.97
CA GLU A 33 -52.34 5.19 -8.23
C GLU A 33 -53.09 4.75 -9.49
N THR A 34 -52.39 4.12 -10.44
CA THR A 34 -53.00 3.15 -11.36
C THR A 34 -51.93 2.17 -11.80
N SER A 35 -52.26 0.89 -11.69
CA SER A 35 -51.41 -0.25 -11.98
C SER A 35 -51.28 -0.55 -13.49
N ALA A 36 -50.18 -1.24 -13.78
CA ALA A 36 -49.93 -2.12 -14.93
C ALA A 36 -49.72 -1.48 -16.32
N GLY A 37 -48.46 -1.52 -16.76
CA GLY A 37 -48.06 -1.35 -18.16
C GLY A 37 -46.54 -1.46 -18.28
N THR A 38 -46.06 -2.63 -18.69
CA THR A 38 -44.66 -2.99 -18.86
C THR A 38 -43.97 -2.15 -19.94
N GLU A 39 -42.97 -1.35 -19.55
CA GLU A 39 -41.89 -0.93 -20.44
C GLU A 39 -40.55 -1.21 -19.75
N ALA A 40 -39.87 -2.25 -20.25
CA ALA A 40 -38.56 -2.65 -19.80
C ALA A 40 -37.51 -1.68 -20.34
N HIS A 41 -37.11 -0.71 -19.51
CA HIS A 41 -35.79 -0.11 -19.63
C HIS A 41 -34.80 -1.00 -18.90
N GLY A 42 -33.98 -1.72 -19.66
CA GLY A 42 -32.81 -2.42 -19.14
C GLY A 42 -31.82 -1.41 -18.58
N GLY A 43 -31.91 -1.15 -17.28
CA GLY A 43 -30.82 -0.61 -16.49
C GLY A 43 -30.00 -1.78 -15.99
N GLU A 44 -28.69 -1.73 -16.23
CA GLU A 44 -27.74 -2.62 -15.57
C GLU A 44 -27.83 -2.36 -14.06
N ASP A 45 -28.44 -3.28 -13.32
CA ASP A 45 -28.41 -3.29 -11.86
C ASP A 45 -26.95 -3.53 -11.44
N HIS A 46 -26.18 -2.45 -11.33
CA HIS A 46 -24.92 -2.49 -10.60
C HIS A 46 -25.28 -2.74 -9.13
N VAL A 47 -25.20 -4.00 -8.70
CA VAL A 47 -25.28 -4.36 -7.28
C VAL A 47 -24.07 -3.72 -6.59
N HIS A 48 -24.28 -2.52 -6.06
CA HIS A 48 -23.29 -1.79 -5.28
C HIS A 48 -22.90 -2.63 -4.07
N THR A 49 -21.73 -3.27 -4.15
CA THR A 49 -21.23 -4.18 -3.12
C THR A 49 -20.12 -3.43 -2.39
N TYR A 50 -20.15 -3.36 -1.06
CA TYR A 50 -19.06 -2.78 -0.28
C TYR A 50 -18.17 -3.91 0.25
N ALA A 51 -16.85 -3.78 0.17
CA ALA A 51 -15.90 -4.79 0.66
C ALA A 51 -14.65 -4.17 1.31
N CYS A 52 -13.96 -4.90 2.20
CA CYS A 52 -12.68 -4.43 2.75
C CYS A 52 -11.66 -4.43 1.60
N PRO A 53 -10.93 -3.33 1.35
CA PRO A 53 -9.92 -3.28 0.29
C PRO A 53 -8.82 -4.33 0.47
N MET A 54 -8.56 -4.77 1.70
CA MET A 54 -7.55 -5.79 2.04
C MET A 54 -8.09 -7.21 2.21
N HIS A 55 -9.39 -7.36 2.48
CA HIS A 55 -10.05 -8.64 2.72
C HIS A 55 -11.38 -8.65 1.96
N PRO A 56 -11.40 -8.76 0.63
CA PRO A 56 -12.64 -8.51 -0.09
C PRO A 56 -13.67 -9.64 0.01
N GLU A 57 -13.30 -10.76 0.65
CA GLU A 57 -14.25 -11.72 1.18
C GLU A 57 -15.12 -11.13 2.31
N MET A 58 -14.64 -10.06 2.94
CA MET A 58 -15.38 -9.27 3.92
C MET A 58 -16.21 -8.21 3.20
N GLN A 59 -17.46 -8.55 2.94
CA GLN A 59 -18.45 -7.69 2.31
C GLN A 59 -19.44 -7.12 3.33
N GLY A 60 -20.09 -6.02 2.99
CA GLY A 60 -21.07 -5.34 3.83
C GLY A 60 -21.72 -4.15 3.13
N HIS A 61 -22.01 -3.10 3.89
CA HIS A 61 -22.72 -1.90 3.43
C HIS A 61 -21.88 -0.63 3.55
N GLU A 62 -22.36 0.46 2.91
CA GLU A 62 -21.72 1.78 2.96
C GLU A 62 -21.53 2.26 4.40
N GLY A 63 -20.31 2.67 4.74
CA GLY A 63 -19.97 3.19 6.06
C GLY A 63 -19.72 2.13 7.14
N GLU A 64 -19.84 0.84 6.82
CA GLU A 64 -19.40 -0.23 7.72
C GLU A 64 -17.87 -0.36 7.72
N LYS A 65 -17.34 -0.93 8.81
CA LYS A 65 -15.93 -1.30 8.93
C LYS A 65 -15.80 -2.82 8.84
N CYS A 66 -14.75 -3.26 8.17
CA CYS A 66 -14.41 -4.67 8.09
C CYS A 66 -14.12 -5.26 9.46
N ASN A 67 -14.73 -6.40 9.79
CA ASN A 67 -14.48 -7.08 11.06
C ASN A 67 -13.13 -7.83 11.13
N LYS A 68 -12.37 -7.91 10.01
CA LYS A 68 -11.03 -8.51 9.95
C LYS A 68 -9.90 -7.47 9.98
N CYS A 69 -10.09 -6.35 9.27
CA CYS A 69 -9.07 -5.31 9.05
C CYS A 69 -9.38 -3.97 9.74
N GLY A 70 -10.61 -3.76 10.22
CA GLY A 70 -11.09 -2.48 10.77
C GLY A 70 -11.24 -1.33 9.76
N MET A 71 -10.74 -1.49 8.52
CA MET A 71 -10.87 -0.48 7.49
C MET A 71 -12.33 -0.27 7.07
N PRO A 72 -12.71 0.96 6.68
CA PRO A 72 -14.01 1.20 6.05
C PRO A 72 -14.15 0.31 4.81
N LEU A 73 -15.34 -0.26 4.64
CA LEU A 73 -15.66 -0.96 3.41
C LEU A 73 -15.80 0.07 2.28
N GLU A 74 -15.18 -0.22 1.15
CA GLU A 74 -15.21 0.65 -0.02
C GLU A 74 -16.23 0.15 -1.02
N HIS A 75 -16.86 1.08 -1.74
CA HIS A 75 -17.78 0.76 -2.81
C HIS A 75 -17.02 0.03 -3.92
N MET A 76 -17.58 -1.11 -4.35
CA MET A 76 -17.08 -1.89 -5.46
C MET A 76 -18.13 -1.85 -6.56
N ASP A 77 -17.75 -1.33 -7.73
CA ASP A 77 -18.59 -1.32 -8.93
C ASP A 77 -18.91 -2.74 -9.44
N HIS A 78 -18.16 -3.74 -8.95
CA HIS A 78 -18.30 -5.15 -9.29
C HIS A 78 -18.02 -6.00 -8.04
N VAL A 79 -18.74 -7.12 -7.87
CA VAL A 79 -18.35 -8.15 -6.89
C VAL A 79 -16.94 -8.61 -7.26
N PRO A 80 -15.94 -8.47 -6.38
CA PRO A 80 -14.58 -8.90 -6.67
C PRO A 80 -14.61 -10.37 -7.07
N VAL A 81 -14.27 -10.65 -8.32
CA VAL A 81 -14.05 -12.04 -8.72
C VAL A 81 -12.72 -12.43 -8.10
N ALA A 82 -12.68 -13.54 -7.38
CA ALA A 82 -11.43 -14.19 -7.00
C ALA A 82 -10.72 -14.62 -8.30
N GLY A 83 -9.96 -13.71 -8.89
CA GLY A 83 -9.19 -14.00 -10.08
C GLY A 83 -7.91 -14.70 -9.67
N ASN A 84 -7.54 -15.73 -10.41
CA ASN A 84 -6.29 -16.42 -10.18
C ASN A 84 -5.17 -15.61 -10.84
N TYR A 85 -4.59 -14.65 -10.12
CA TYR A 85 -3.51 -13.80 -10.62
C TYR A 85 -2.15 -14.25 -10.09
N MET A 86 -1.08 -13.86 -10.79
CA MET A 86 0.32 -13.89 -10.32
C MET A 86 1.05 -12.64 -10.81
N MET A 87 2.17 -12.34 -10.15
CA MET A 87 3.14 -11.40 -10.67
C MET A 87 4.36 -12.16 -11.20
N GLU A 88 4.61 -12.08 -12.51
CA GLU A 88 5.86 -12.60 -13.07
C GLU A 88 6.97 -11.55 -12.89
N ILE A 89 8.02 -11.87 -12.14
CA ILE A 89 9.18 -10.99 -11.94
C ILE A 89 10.38 -11.57 -12.69
N LYS A 90 10.91 -10.83 -13.65
CA LYS A 90 12.06 -11.23 -14.49
C LYS A 90 13.19 -10.23 -14.41
N PRO A 91 14.39 -10.63 -13.95
CA PRO A 91 15.56 -9.79 -14.07
C PRO A 91 16.05 -9.76 -15.52
N SER A 92 16.64 -8.65 -15.93
CA SER A 92 17.32 -8.48 -17.23
C SER A 92 18.55 -9.38 -17.41
N SER A 93 19.06 -9.97 -16.33
CA SER A 93 20.17 -10.92 -16.31
C SER A 93 19.89 -12.02 -15.28
N GLU A 94 20.15 -13.28 -15.65
CA GLU A 94 20.09 -14.40 -14.68
C GLU A 94 21.23 -14.34 -13.65
N MET A 95 22.36 -13.73 -14.02
CA MET A 95 23.48 -13.49 -13.11
C MET A 95 23.38 -12.07 -12.56
N ILE A 96 22.74 -11.93 -11.40
CA ILE A 96 22.64 -10.66 -10.68
C ILE A 96 23.84 -10.55 -9.74
N LYS A 97 24.54 -9.42 -9.75
CA LYS A 97 25.75 -9.18 -8.95
C LYS A 97 25.56 -8.02 -8.00
N ALA A 98 26.03 -8.18 -6.77
CA ALA A 98 26.03 -7.15 -5.76
C ALA A 98 26.75 -5.87 -6.24
N GLY A 99 26.15 -4.71 -5.98
CA GLY A 99 26.66 -3.41 -6.40
C GLY A 99 26.53 -3.11 -7.89
N VAL A 100 25.92 -3.99 -8.67
CA VAL A 100 25.62 -3.77 -10.09
C VAL A 100 24.10 -3.63 -10.25
N SER A 101 23.68 -2.55 -10.91
CA SER A 101 22.26 -2.31 -11.17
C SER A 101 21.70 -3.37 -12.11
N VAL A 102 20.51 -3.86 -11.80
CA VAL A 102 19.74 -4.81 -12.61
C VAL A 102 18.33 -4.26 -12.83
N ASP A 103 17.84 -4.40 -14.06
CA ASP A 103 16.44 -4.10 -14.36
C ASP A 103 15.59 -5.30 -13.97
N LEU A 104 14.55 -5.09 -13.17
CA LEU A 104 13.52 -6.08 -12.86
C LEU A 104 12.23 -5.68 -13.58
N SER A 105 11.70 -6.58 -14.40
CA SER A 105 10.44 -6.44 -15.09
C SER A 105 9.36 -7.22 -14.35
N LEU A 106 8.33 -6.54 -13.88
CA LEU A 106 7.17 -7.11 -13.20
C LEU A 106 5.99 -7.12 -14.15
N THR A 107 5.41 -8.29 -14.42
CA THR A 107 4.27 -8.42 -15.35
C THR A 107 3.12 -9.14 -14.66
N PRO A 108 1.99 -8.46 -14.40
CA PRO A 108 0.82 -9.14 -13.85
C PRO A 108 0.23 -10.10 -14.90
N LYS A 109 -0.10 -11.32 -14.49
CA LYS A 109 -0.67 -12.37 -15.34
C LYS A 109 -1.92 -12.96 -14.73
N ASN A 110 -2.92 -13.21 -15.57
CA ASN A 110 -4.06 -14.03 -15.23
C ASN A 110 -3.68 -15.50 -15.49
N LYS A 111 -3.72 -16.35 -14.46
CA LYS A 111 -3.34 -17.77 -14.55
C LYS A 111 -4.34 -18.58 -15.38
N ASP A 112 -5.59 -18.15 -15.45
CA ASP A 112 -6.64 -18.79 -16.24
C ASP A 112 -6.45 -18.49 -17.73
N ASN A 113 -5.90 -17.32 -18.06
CA ASN A 113 -5.50 -16.98 -19.43
C ASN A 113 -4.31 -16.00 -19.46
N MET A 114 -3.10 -16.54 -19.65
CA MET A 114 -1.85 -15.78 -19.61
C MET A 114 -1.67 -14.73 -20.72
N SER A 115 -2.54 -14.73 -21.75
CA SER A 115 -2.50 -13.75 -22.84
C SER A 115 -3.31 -12.49 -22.57
N LEU A 116 -4.20 -12.51 -21.56
CA LEU A 116 -5.02 -11.34 -21.23
C LEU A 116 -4.17 -10.28 -20.51
N PRO A 117 -4.31 -9.00 -20.87
CA PRO A 117 -3.73 -7.92 -20.08
C PRO A 117 -4.41 -7.86 -18.71
N VAL A 118 -3.63 -7.57 -17.68
CA VAL A 118 -4.13 -7.40 -16.31
C VAL A 118 -3.94 -5.94 -15.91
N PRO A 119 -4.96 -5.08 -16.10
CA PRO A 119 -4.91 -3.72 -15.58
C PRO A 119 -4.86 -3.75 -14.05
N LEU A 120 -4.14 -2.79 -13.47
CA LEU A 120 -4.00 -2.63 -12.03
C LEU A 120 -4.60 -1.29 -11.59
N ASP A 121 -5.31 -1.32 -10.47
CA ASP A 121 -5.81 -0.15 -9.76
C ASP A 121 -4.66 0.53 -9.01
N VAL A 122 -4.87 1.80 -8.66
CA VAL A 122 -3.90 2.59 -7.89
C VAL A 122 -4.26 2.49 -6.42
N GLU A 123 -3.32 1.98 -5.62
CA GLU A 123 -3.39 1.92 -4.16
C GLU A 123 -2.20 2.73 -3.61
N HIS A 124 -2.44 3.58 -2.60
CA HIS A 124 -1.39 4.46 -2.06
C HIS A 124 -0.60 5.24 -3.13
N GLU A 125 -1.33 5.80 -4.11
CA GLU A 125 -0.80 6.57 -5.26
C GLU A 125 0.07 5.77 -6.25
N LYS A 126 0.25 4.45 -6.06
CA LYS A 126 1.05 3.58 -6.93
C LYS A 126 0.25 2.35 -7.36
N LYS A 127 0.70 1.68 -8.43
CA LYS A 127 0.07 0.44 -8.92
C LYS A 127 0.68 -0.82 -8.31
N ILE A 128 1.94 -0.73 -7.91
CA ILE A 128 2.71 -1.83 -7.33
C ILE A 128 3.60 -1.25 -6.24
N HIS A 129 3.52 -1.85 -5.04
CA HIS A 129 4.50 -1.69 -3.99
C HIS A 129 5.42 -2.92 -4.03
N LEU A 130 6.67 -2.73 -4.44
CA LEU A 130 7.68 -3.78 -4.42
C LEU A 130 8.53 -3.61 -3.18
N ILE A 131 8.44 -4.57 -2.26
CA ILE A 131 9.31 -4.64 -1.09
C ILE A 131 10.42 -5.65 -1.38
N ALA A 132 11.66 -5.18 -1.34
CA ALA A 132 12.85 -6.01 -1.51
C ALA A 132 13.59 -6.10 -0.17
N VAL A 133 13.85 -7.32 0.30
CA VAL A 133 14.59 -7.54 1.56
C VAL A 133 15.64 -8.62 1.40
N SER A 134 16.75 -8.51 2.16
CA SER A 134 17.67 -9.65 2.31
C SER A 134 16.99 -10.78 3.09
N GLU A 135 17.40 -12.03 2.89
CA GLU A 135 16.81 -13.19 3.59
C GLU A 135 16.90 -13.09 5.12
N ASP A 136 17.94 -12.42 5.63
CA ASP A 136 18.13 -12.16 7.05
C ASP A 136 17.39 -10.90 7.54
N LEU A 137 16.68 -10.18 6.67
CA LEU A 137 15.91 -8.96 6.95
C LEU A 137 16.76 -7.80 7.52
N SER A 138 18.06 -7.77 7.22
CA SER A 138 18.98 -6.67 7.58
C SER A 138 18.98 -5.53 6.57
N TRP A 139 18.59 -5.81 5.32
CA TRP A 139 18.44 -4.83 4.26
C TRP A 139 16.99 -4.81 3.77
N PHE A 140 16.53 -3.62 3.39
CA PHE A 140 15.18 -3.32 2.97
C PHE A 140 15.20 -2.21 1.92
N ASP A 141 14.38 -2.36 0.89
CA ASP A 141 13.99 -1.30 -0.02
C ASP A 141 12.49 -1.37 -0.33
N HIS A 142 11.90 -0.22 -0.64
CA HIS A 142 10.50 -0.06 -0.99
C HIS A 142 10.41 0.77 -2.27
N ILE A 143 10.02 0.10 -3.35
CA ILE A 143 10.19 0.60 -4.70
C ILE A 143 8.85 0.57 -5.42
N HIS A 144 8.63 1.53 -6.32
CA HIS A 144 7.41 1.63 -7.13
C HIS A 144 7.76 1.50 -8.62
N PRO A 145 7.57 0.31 -9.20
CA PRO A 145 7.84 0.07 -10.62
C PRO A 145 7.05 0.98 -11.57
N GLU A 146 7.68 1.40 -12.67
CA GLU A 146 7.10 2.29 -13.67
C GLU A 146 6.48 1.52 -14.84
N TYR A 147 5.23 1.86 -15.20
CA TYR A 147 4.50 1.21 -16.28
C TYR A 147 5.18 1.37 -17.64
N GLN A 148 5.23 0.27 -18.41
CA GLN A 148 5.74 0.21 -19.77
C GLN A 148 4.61 -0.09 -20.77
N SER A 149 4.78 0.30 -22.03
CA SER A 149 3.75 0.13 -23.07
C SER A 149 3.41 -1.32 -23.42
N ASP A 150 4.26 -2.28 -23.03
CA ASP A 150 4.03 -3.72 -23.22
C ASP A 150 3.22 -4.36 -22.09
N GLY A 151 2.77 -3.55 -21.11
CA GLY A 151 2.00 -4.01 -19.96
C GLY A 151 2.84 -4.45 -18.76
N SER A 152 4.18 -4.42 -18.87
CA SER A 152 5.09 -4.65 -17.74
C SER A 152 5.29 -3.38 -16.91
N TYR A 153 5.89 -3.55 -15.75
CA TYR A 153 6.36 -2.48 -14.88
C TYR A 153 7.84 -2.68 -14.60
N LEU A 154 8.63 -1.65 -14.84
CA LEU A 154 10.09 -1.72 -14.79
C LEU A 154 10.62 -1.02 -13.54
N VAL A 155 11.61 -1.62 -12.91
CA VAL A 155 12.37 -1.01 -11.82
C VAL A 155 13.86 -1.30 -11.99
N LYS A 156 14.70 -0.31 -11.67
CA LYS A 156 16.15 -0.45 -11.56
C LYS A 156 16.51 -0.66 -10.11
N GLU A 157 17.11 -1.79 -9.79
CA GLU A 157 17.49 -2.15 -8.43
C GLU A 157 19.00 -2.41 -8.33
N THR A 158 19.61 -2.10 -7.18
CA THR A 158 21.03 -2.38 -6.91
C THR A 158 21.19 -3.02 -5.54
N PHE A 159 21.21 -4.35 -5.51
CA PHE A 159 21.43 -5.10 -4.28
C PHE A 159 22.83 -4.85 -3.71
N PRO A 160 22.98 -4.46 -2.43
CA PRO A 160 24.27 -4.04 -1.89
C PRO A 160 25.25 -5.19 -1.64
N ASN A 161 24.75 -6.42 -1.43
CA ASN A 161 25.55 -7.57 -1.03
C ASN A 161 25.10 -8.83 -1.79
N GLY A 162 25.95 -9.85 -1.80
CA GLY A 162 25.56 -11.18 -2.27
C GLY A 162 24.66 -11.88 -1.26
N GLY A 163 23.84 -12.81 -1.73
CA GLY A 163 22.92 -13.58 -0.90
C GLY A 163 21.54 -13.75 -1.52
N LYS A 164 20.65 -14.40 -0.79
CA LYS A 164 19.24 -14.51 -1.16
C LYS A 164 18.48 -13.25 -0.75
N TYR A 165 17.64 -12.77 -1.64
CA TYR A 165 16.69 -11.69 -1.42
C TYR A 165 15.27 -12.20 -1.63
N LEU A 166 14.33 -11.66 -0.85
CA LEU A 166 12.91 -11.89 -1.00
C LEU A 166 12.27 -10.62 -1.54
N LEU A 167 11.48 -10.77 -2.60
CA LEU A 167 10.67 -9.72 -3.19
C LEU A 167 9.21 -9.98 -2.89
N TYR A 168 8.50 -8.96 -2.44
CA TYR A 168 7.06 -8.98 -2.24
C TYR A 168 6.44 -7.92 -3.15
N ALA A 169 5.69 -8.36 -4.16
CA ALA A 169 4.91 -7.47 -5.01
C ALA A 169 3.47 -7.42 -4.51
N ASP A 170 3.08 -6.26 -4.03
CA ASP A 170 1.78 -5.92 -3.46
C ASP A 170 1.03 -5.06 -4.51
N TYR A 171 -0.12 -5.56 -4.98
CA TYR A 171 -0.83 -5.03 -6.15
C TYR A 171 -2.31 -5.42 -6.17
N LYS A 172 -3.13 -4.65 -6.91
CA LYS A 172 -4.57 -4.90 -7.05
C LYS A 172 -4.99 -4.90 -8.51
N PRO A 173 -5.29 -6.07 -9.10
CA PRO A 173 -5.92 -6.14 -10.42
C PRO A 173 -7.27 -5.45 -10.43
N THR A 174 -7.56 -4.67 -11.47
CA THR A 174 -8.83 -3.94 -11.60
C THR A 174 -10.02 -4.89 -11.51
N GLY A 175 -10.98 -4.56 -10.64
CA GLY A 175 -12.19 -5.36 -10.40
C GLY A 175 -11.93 -6.66 -9.62
N SER A 176 -10.78 -6.80 -8.98
CA SER A 176 -10.43 -7.94 -8.14
C SER A 176 -9.88 -7.51 -6.77
N THR A 177 -9.51 -8.51 -5.98
CA THR A 177 -8.97 -8.33 -4.64
C THR A 177 -7.50 -8.01 -4.68
N HIS A 178 -7.01 -7.37 -3.62
CA HIS A 178 -5.58 -7.23 -3.36
C HIS A 178 -4.85 -8.58 -3.49
N GLN A 179 -3.65 -8.55 -4.06
CA GLN A 179 -2.78 -9.70 -4.31
C GLN A 179 -1.39 -9.45 -3.74
N LEU A 180 -0.75 -10.53 -3.31
CA LEU A 180 0.64 -10.51 -2.87
C LEU A 180 1.41 -11.65 -3.54
N GLU A 181 2.44 -11.31 -4.30
CA GLU A 181 3.37 -12.29 -4.87
C GLU A 181 4.70 -12.26 -4.11
N LYS A 182 5.20 -13.42 -3.71
CA LYS A 182 6.53 -13.56 -3.11
C LYS A 182 7.46 -14.29 -4.06
N THR A 183 8.56 -13.64 -4.45
CA THR A 183 9.60 -14.22 -5.31
C THR A 183 10.95 -14.18 -4.62
N GLU A 184 11.78 -15.20 -4.84
CA GLU A 184 13.17 -15.22 -4.37
C GLU A 184 14.13 -14.87 -5.49
N ILE A 185 15.16 -14.08 -5.18
CA ILE A 185 16.24 -13.75 -6.11
C ILE A 185 17.58 -14.11 -5.46
N GLN A 186 18.47 -14.75 -6.22
CA GLN A 186 19.84 -15.00 -5.81
C GLN A 186 20.76 -13.92 -6.39
N VAL A 187 21.55 -13.28 -5.52
CA VAL A 187 22.55 -12.28 -5.90
C VAL A 187 23.94 -12.84 -5.63
N GLU A 188 24.81 -12.78 -6.63
CA GLU A 188 26.23 -13.14 -6.53
C GLU A 188 27.02 -12.02 -5.85
N GLY A 189 28.00 -12.40 -5.03
CA GLY A 189 28.91 -11.46 -4.40
C GLY A 189 29.25 -11.87 -2.98
N LYS A 190 29.91 -10.97 -2.26
CA LYS A 190 30.23 -11.17 -0.85
C LYS A 190 28.95 -11.12 -0.02
N THR A 191 28.68 -12.17 0.74
CA THR A 191 27.59 -12.20 1.71
C THR A 191 27.96 -11.44 2.98
N MET A 192 26.96 -10.86 3.64
CA MET A 192 27.12 -10.24 4.95
C MET A 192 26.90 -11.28 6.06
N VAL A 193 27.36 -10.95 7.27
CA VAL A 193 27.03 -11.74 8.45
C VAL A 193 25.53 -11.64 8.69
N SER A 194 24.86 -12.80 8.72
CA SER A 194 23.41 -12.87 8.89
C SER A 194 22.98 -12.23 10.22
N ALA A 195 22.05 -11.28 10.14
CA ALA A 195 21.41 -10.71 11.31
C ALA A 195 20.54 -11.74 12.04
N ASN A 196 20.43 -11.58 13.36
CA ASN A 196 19.59 -12.43 14.19
C ASN A 196 18.75 -11.57 15.14
N TYR A 197 17.44 -11.60 14.95
CA TYR A 197 16.49 -10.73 15.64
C TYR A 197 15.77 -11.48 16.77
N LYS A 198 16.41 -11.50 17.95
CA LYS A 198 15.87 -12.17 19.16
C LYS A 198 15.27 -11.22 20.18
N GLU A 199 15.59 -9.94 20.10
CA GLU A 199 15.17 -8.94 21.08
C GLU A 199 14.23 -7.93 20.45
N THR A 200 13.26 -7.48 21.24
CA THR A 200 12.33 -6.44 20.84
C THR A 200 13.02 -5.08 20.77
N LYS A 201 12.80 -4.38 19.67
CA LYS A 201 13.18 -2.99 19.43
C LYS A 201 11.92 -2.25 18.95
N ALA A 202 11.17 -1.70 19.90
CA ALA A 202 9.94 -0.95 19.62
C ALA A 202 10.19 0.55 19.39
N SER A 203 11.43 1.03 19.53
CA SER A 203 11.82 2.42 19.32
C SER A 203 12.99 2.50 18.35
N ALA A 204 12.93 3.44 17.40
CA ALA A 204 13.93 3.60 16.36
C ALA A 204 14.08 5.07 15.95
N THR A 205 15.26 5.44 15.47
CA THR A 205 15.64 6.82 15.18
C THR A 205 16.15 6.95 13.75
N SER A 206 15.75 8.03 13.08
CA SER A 206 16.31 8.48 11.81
C SER A 206 16.50 10.00 11.85
N GLY A 207 17.75 10.47 11.72
CA GLY A 207 18.08 11.87 11.96
C GLY A 207 17.71 12.32 13.37
N THR A 208 16.93 13.40 13.50
CA THR A 208 16.44 13.91 14.79
C THR A 208 15.12 13.29 15.24
N TYR A 209 14.51 12.45 14.40
CA TYR A 209 13.21 11.84 14.65
C TYR A 209 13.37 10.49 15.32
N THR A 210 12.68 10.29 16.43
CA THR A 210 12.55 8.99 17.09
C THR A 210 11.08 8.59 17.09
N VAL A 211 10.79 7.39 16.62
CA VAL A 211 9.46 6.79 16.61
C VAL A 211 9.43 5.65 17.61
N THR A 212 8.39 5.58 18.42
CA THR A 212 8.15 4.46 19.34
C THR A 212 6.78 3.86 19.10
N LEU A 213 6.74 2.56 18.81
CA LEU A 213 5.51 1.81 18.64
C LEU A 213 4.89 1.49 20.00
N LYS A 214 3.59 1.76 20.16
CA LYS A 214 2.84 1.46 21.37
C LYS A 214 1.55 0.73 21.04
N PRO A 215 1.52 -0.61 21.18
CA PRO A 215 0.28 -1.37 21.00
C PRO A 215 -0.73 -1.10 22.10
N ASP A 216 -1.99 -1.08 21.72
CA ASP A 216 -3.10 -1.10 22.66
C ASP A 216 -3.01 -2.35 23.53
N GLY A 217 -3.27 -2.19 24.84
CA GLY A 217 -3.06 -3.27 25.81
C GLY A 217 -1.59 -3.66 26.04
N GLY A 218 -0.63 -2.97 25.41
CA GLY A 218 0.80 -3.11 25.66
C GLY A 218 1.47 -4.32 25.01
N ARG A 219 0.76 -5.11 24.20
CA ARG A 219 1.27 -6.31 23.53
C ARG A 219 0.71 -6.43 22.12
N PHE A 220 1.51 -6.93 21.18
CA PHE A 220 1.02 -7.35 19.87
C PHE A 220 0.55 -8.81 19.97
N LEU A 221 -0.65 -9.11 19.46
CA LEU A 221 -1.22 -10.45 19.49
C LEU A 221 -1.59 -10.90 18.07
N SER A 222 -1.38 -12.18 17.78
CA SER A 222 -1.81 -12.79 16.52
C SER A 222 -3.31 -13.10 16.51
N ASN A 223 -3.88 -13.38 15.34
CA ASN A 223 -5.27 -13.83 15.14
C ASN A 223 -6.38 -12.85 15.57
N GLN A 224 -6.03 -11.59 15.76
CA GLN A 224 -6.99 -10.53 16.04
C GLN A 224 -6.47 -9.20 15.48
N GLU A 225 -7.37 -8.23 15.30
CA GLU A 225 -6.99 -6.87 14.95
C GLU A 225 -6.22 -6.23 16.12
N ILE A 226 -5.09 -5.60 15.79
CA ILE A 226 -4.28 -4.83 16.72
C ILE A 226 -4.24 -3.38 16.26
N HIS A 227 -4.58 -2.49 17.19
CA HIS A 227 -4.36 -1.07 17.09
C HIS A 227 -3.08 -0.70 17.82
N PHE A 228 -2.28 0.19 17.24
CA PHE A 228 -1.08 0.70 17.89
C PHE A 228 -0.66 2.07 17.37
N ASP A 229 -0.03 2.85 18.24
CA ASP A 229 0.45 4.19 17.91
C ASP A 229 1.92 4.18 17.49
N GLY A 230 2.26 4.97 16.47
CA GLY A 230 3.60 5.48 16.23
C GLY A 230 3.78 6.83 16.91
N GLN A 231 4.47 6.86 18.06
CA GLN A 231 4.73 8.09 18.79
C GLN A 231 6.01 8.75 18.33
N PHE A 232 5.90 9.96 17.76
CA PHE A 232 7.04 10.71 17.24
C PHE A 232 7.61 11.69 18.27
N THR A 233 8.93 11.76 18.31
CA THR A 233 9.67 12.84 18.95
C THR A 233 10.71 13.41 18.01
N LYS A 234 10.94 14.74 18.08
CA LYS A 234 12.02 15.44 17.36
C LYS A 234 12.95 16.09 18.39
N GLY A 235 14.19 15.63 18.47
CA GLY A 235 15.14 16.11 19.49
C GLY A 235 14.66 15.88 20.93
N GLY A 236 13.98 14.75 21.17
CA GLY A 236 13.47 14.35 22.49
C GLY A 236 12.17 15.02 22.94
N LYS A 237 11.58 15.91 22.14
CA LYS A 237 10.27 16.53 22.41
C LYS A 237 9.20 15.89 21.54
N ARG A 238 7.96 15.77 22.04
CA ARG A 238 6.81 15.31 21.26
C ARG A 238 6.74 16.08 19.94
N PHE A 239 6.56 15.34 18.85
CA PHE A 239 6.39 15.88 17.51
C PHE A 239 4.95 15.60 17.05
N ASP A 240 4.31 16.62 16.48
CA ASP A 240 2.97 16.52 15.89
C ASP A 240 3.08 15.93 14.48
N VAL A 241 2.43 14.78 14.25
CA VAL A 241 2.53 14.05 12.98
C VAL A 241 1.84 14.78 11.82
N ASN A 242 1.00 15.78 12.08
CA ASN A 242 0.47 16.66 11.03
C ASN A 242 1.56 17.47 10.34
N GLY A 243 2.71 17.64 11.00
CA GLY A 243 3.91 18.22 10.41
C GLY A 243 4.65 17.31 9.41
N LEU A 244 4.28 16.03 9.31
CA LEU A 244 4.82 15.12 8.28
C LEU A 244 4.25 15.48 6.90
N GLN A 245 5.03 15.29 5.85
CA GLN A 245 4.59 15.46 4.47
C GLN A 245 3.83 14.20 4.01
N SER A 246 2.92 14.38 3.05
CA SER A 246 2.28 13.21 2.42
C SER A 246 3.32 12.43 1.61
N TYR A 247 3.29 11.12 1.75
CA TYR A 247 4.11 10.18 1.02
C TYR A 247 3.19 9.01 0.65
N LEU A 248 3.00 8.72 -0.64
CA LEU A 248 2.15 7.62 -1.13
C LEU A 248 0.71 7.70 -0.57
N GLY A 249 0.16 8.92 -0.55
CA GLY A 249 -1.19 9.18 -0.08
C GLY A 249 -1.41 9.17 1.44
N ALA A 250 -0.37 8.92 2.26
CA ALA A 250 -0.48 8.93 3.71
C ALA A 250 0.71 9.59 4.43
N LYS A 251 0.67 9.63 5.77
CA LYS A 251 1.74 10.25 6.59
C LYS A 251 2.84 9.27 7.00
N GLY A 252 2.70 7.98 6.73
CA GLY A 252 3.79 7.03 6.86
C GLY A 252 3.42 5.61 6.44
N HIS A 253 4.30 4.91 5.74
CA HIS A 253 4.05 3.57 5.21
C HIS A 253 4.80 2.54 6.03
N MET A 254 4.09 1.54 6.54
CA MET A 254 4.71 0.50 7.36
C MET A 254 4.44 -0.89 6.81
N VAL A 255 5.49 -1.70 6.77
CA VAL A 255 5.39 -3.13 6.43
C VAL A 255 6.11 -3.97 7.48
N GLY A 256 5.64 -5.19 7.69
CA GLY A 256 6.21 -6.16 8.61
C GLY A 256 6.45 -7.50 7.94
N ILE A 257 7.53 -8.19 8.31
CA ILE A 257 7.86 -9.54 7.83
C ILE A 257 8.26 -10.42 9.01
N GLN A 258 7.58 -11.55 9.16
CA GLN A 258 7.87 -12.55 10.20
C GLN A 258 9.25 -13.18 9.93
N THR A 259 10.11 -13.19 10.94
CA THR A 259 11.53 -13.51 10.78
C THR A 259 11.81 -14.96 10.36
N SER A 260 10.91 -15.90 10.67
CA SER A 260 11.06 -17.33 10.37
C SER A 260 10.30 -17.75 9.11
N SER A 261 8.98 -17.59 9.09
CA SER A 261 8.10 -17.96 7.97
C SER A 261 8.18 -16.99 6.80
N LYS A 262 8.69 -15.77 7.03
CA LYS A 262 8.74 -14.71 6.02
C LYS A 262 7.34 -14.28 5.55
N THR A 263 6.35 -14.43 6.42
CA THR A 263 4.98 -13.94 6.24
C THR A 263 4.99 -12.41 6.28
N TYR A 264 4.46 -11.79 5.23
CA TYR A 264 4.39 -10.34 5.05
C TYR A 264 3.08 -9.78 5.60
N VAL A 265 3.16 -8.59 6.17
CA VAL A 265 2.03 -7.82 6.70
C VAL A 265 2.17 -6.40 6.17
N HIS A 266 1.16 -5.93 5.45
CA HIS A 266 1.04 -4.53 5.08
C HIS A 266 0.25 -3.79 6.19
N LEU A 267 0.72 -2.61 6.62
CA LEU A 267 0.13 -1.87 7.72
C LEU A 267 -0.29 -0.48 7.26
N HIS A 268 -1.56 -0.17 7.48
CA HIS A 268 -2.14 1.10 7.05
C HIS A 268 -1.97 2.15 8.14
N PRO A 269 -1.43 3.32 7.81
CA PRO A 269 -1.47 4.48 8.69
C PRO A 269 -2.84 5.17 8.68
N GLU A 270 -3.24 5.71 9.83
CA GLU A 270 -4.26 6.74 9.94
C GLU A 270 -3.73 7.86 10.84
N VAL A 271 -4.07 9.11 10.55
CA VAL A 271 -3.74 10.23 11.44
C VAL A 271 -5.00 10.72 12.12
N GLU A 272 -5.00 10.62 13.45
CA GLU A 272 -6.05 11.15 14.31
C GLU A 272 -5.42 11.83 15.53
N ASN A 273 -5.96 12.95 15.98
CA ASN A 273 -5.52 13.63 17.22
C ASN A 273 -3.99 13.84 17.34
N ASP A 274 -3.33 14.23 16.24
CA ASP A 274 -1.89 14.47 16.14
C ASP A 274 -1.02 13.21 16.36
N ILE A 275 -1.59 12.02 16.20
CA ILE A 275 -0.92 10.72 16.37
C ILE A 275 -1.07 9.91 15.07
N LEU A 276 -0.02 9.15 14.72
CA LEU A 276 -0.05 8.19 13.62
C LEU A 276 -0.47 6.83 14.18
N HIS A 277 -1.69 6.42 13.89
CA HIS A 277 -2.25 5.13 14.27
C HIS A 277 -1.99 4.10 13.18
N PHE A 278 -1.88 2.84 13.59
CA PHE A 278 -1.75 1.71 12.69
C PHE A 278 -2.75 0.62 13.08
N HIS A 279 -3.24 -0.05 12.06
CA HIS A 279 -4.12 -1.21 12.17
C HIS A 279 -3.46 -2.38 11.46
N ALA A 280 -3.40 -3.54 12.11
CA ALA A 280 -2.88 -4.75 11.49
C ALA A 280 -3.46 -6.01 12.15
N THR A 281 -3.60 -7.05 11.35
CA THR A 281 -3.89 -8.40 11.82
C THR A 281 -2.70 -9.29 11.51
N PHE A 282 -2.04 -9.80 12.56
CA PHE A 282 -0.92 -10.71 12.42
C PHE A 282 -1.45 -12.15 12.40
N ALA A 283 -1.28 -12.86 11.27
CA ALA A 283 -1.74 -14.25 11.16
C ALA A 283 -0.94 -15.22 12.05
N GLU A 284 0.33 -14.93 12.30
CA GLU A 284 1.24 -15.81 13.04
C GLU A 284 1.87 -15.08 14.22
N ALA A 285 2.00 -15.77 15.35
CA ALA A 285 2.89 -15.32 16.43
C ALA A 285 4.36 -15.46 16.01
N GLY A 286 5.23 -14.68 16.65
CA GLY A 286 6.68 -14.73 16.45
C GLY A 286 7.33 -13.35 16.38
N MET A 287 8.62 -13.35 16.07
CA MET A 287 9.38 -12.12 15.87
C MET A 287 9.17 -11.60 14.47
N TYR A 288 8.84 -10.31 14.34
CA TYR A 288 8.71 -9.61 13.08
C TYR A 288 9.74 -8.50 12.98
N ARG A 289 10.28 -8.32 11.77
CA ARG A 289 10.96 -7.09 11.38
C ARG A 289 9.98 -6.18 10.68
N ALA A 290 10.00 -4.90 11.02
CA ALA A 290 9.12 -3.94 10.40
C ALA A 290 9.87 -2.66 10.06
N TRP A 291 9.42 -1.98 9.00
CA TRP A 291 10.00 -0.74 8.53
C TRP A 291 8.89 0.29 8.34
N LEU A 292 9.10 1.48 8.90
CA LEU A 292 8.22 2.63 8.70
C LEU A 292 8.97 3.67 7.87
N GLN A 293 8.35 4.12 6.79
CA GLN A 293 8.80 5.22 5.96
C GLN A 293 7.91 6.43 6.12
N PHE A 294 8.48 7.61 6.31
CA PHE A 294 7.76 8.88 6.37
C PHE A 294 8.61 10.01 5.78
N ILE A 295 7.96 11.05 5.26
CA ILE A 295 8.67 12.26 4.80
C ILE A 295 8.57 13.35 5.87
N ALA A 296 9.72 13.87 6.28
CA ALA A 296 9.82 15.02 7.15
C ALA A 296 11.02 15.88 6.73
N ASP A 297 10.91 17.20 6.86
CA ASP A 297 11.95 18.15 6.43
C ASP A 297 12.43 17.88 4.97
N ASP A 298 11.50 17.56 4.06
CA ASP A 298 11.74 17.20 2.65
C ASP A 298 12.64 15.96 2.44
N GLN A 299 12.81 15.12 3.46
CA GLN A 299 13.61 13.90 3.41
C GLN A 299 12.78 12.66 3.72
N LEU A 300 13.02 11.60 2.96
CA LEU A 300 12.49 10.27 3.27
C LEU A 300 13.28 9.69 4.44
N HIS A 301 12.58 9.42 5.54
CA HIS A 301 13.10 8.72 6.69
C HIS A 301 12.58 7.29 6.69
N THR A 302 13.50 6.32 6.79
CA THR A 302 13.18 4.93 7.09
C THR A 302 13.66 4.60 8.50
N VAL A 303 12.80 4.03 9.33
CA VAL A 303 13.14 3.48 10.64
C VAL A 303 12.69 2.04 10.74
N ASP A 304 13.45 1.21 11.46
CA ASP A 304 13.21 -0.22 11.56
C ASP A 304 12.99 -0.69 13.00
N PHE A 305 12.08 -1.65 13.15
CA PHE A 305 11.66 -2.21 14.42
C PHE A 305 11.82 -3.73 14.42
N THR A 306 11.92 -4.27 15.63
CA THR A 306 11.77 -5.70 15.86
C THR A 306 10.67 -5.87 16.90
N ILE A 307 9.56 -6.48 16.52
CA ILE A 307 8.39 -6.62 17.40
C ILE A 307 8.14 -8.10 17.68
N MET A 308 7.84 -8.42 18.94
CA MET A 308 7.34 -9.73 19.32
C MET A 308 5.82 -9.70 19.21
N VAL A 309 5.27 -10.54 18.35
CA VAL A 309 3.84 -10.83 18.28
C VAL A 309 3.61 -12.11 19.07
N GLU A 310 2.82 -12.01 20.13
CA GLU A 310 2.50 -13.14 20.98
C GLU A 310 1.27 -13.87 20.45
N GLN A 311 1.09 -15.13 20.88
CA GLN A 311 -0.06 -15.92 20.49
C GLN A 311 -1.33 -15.27 21.08
N GLY A 312 -2.21 -14.78 20.20
CA GLY A 312 -3.55 -14.37 20.59
C GLY A 312 -4.49 -15.57 20.71
N GLU A 313 -5.67 -15.32 21.28
CA GLU A 313 -6.74 -16.31 21.34
C GLU A 313 -7.05 -16.80 19.91
N PRO A 314 -7.24 -18.12 19.70
CA PRO A 314 -7.70 -18.61 18.41
C PRO A 314 -9.00 -17.90 18.08
N GLY A 315 -9.02 -17.16 16.95
CA GLY A 315 -10.28 -16.69 16.41
C GLY A 315 -11.21 -17.88 16.28
N LYS A 316 -12.47 -17.76 16.73
CA LYS A 316 -13.50 -18.73 16.31
C LYS A 316 -13.35 -18.88 14.80
N GLU A 317 -13.17 -20.10 14.32
CA GLU A 317 -13.11 -20.38 12.88
C GLU A 317 -14.21 -19.56 12.19
N MET A 318 -13.77 -18.61 11.37
CA MET A 318 -14.68 -17.85 10.51
C MET A 318 -15.12 -18.85 9.44
N MET A 319 -16.21 -19.56 9.74
CA MET A 319 -16.92 -20.45 8.82
C MET A 319 -17.40 -19.70 7.59
#